data_AF-A0A9P4GCR4-F1
#
_entry.id   AF-A0A9P4GCR4-F1
#
_cell.length_a   1.000
_cell.length_b   1.000
_cell.length_c   1.000
_cell.angle_alpha   90.00
_cell.angle_beta   90.00
_cell.angle_gamma   90.00
#
_symmetry.space_group_name_H-M   'P 1'
#
loop_
_entity.id
_entity.type
_entity.pdbx_description
1 polymer ?
#
loop_
_entity_poly.entity_id
_entity_poly.type
_entity_poly.pdbx_seq_one_letter_code
_entity_poly.pdbx_strand_id
1 'polypeptide(L)'
;MTEAEKKAYKKWNLCDTFCLLLHEVLEKHLQRKQAYLSSIFELNNNVNYPGYGATTDWIAVTPRPRITLVSGHVQPKVLLHSALFVCTKEGDQYAFDGTGEQFGWSSSSWLLDREDFWEQHAVAAKKWQWGDVNSETMRRMICAQDNGYWSLIIWSFDEMFESIGGVVLEKMSPVARVKYDGHTSETNTAVECFHFDQSHADTSPGCPDVIS
;
A
#
# COMPACT_ATOMS: atom_id res chain seq x y z
N MET A 1 5.86 -2.86 27.61
CA MET A 1 6.49 -2.46 26.35
C MET A 1 7.09 -1.08 26.55
N THR A 2 8.41 -0.96 26.42
CA THR A 2 9.15 0.31 26.56
C THR A 2 8.79 1.28 25.44
N GLU A 3 9.11 2.57 25.57
CA GLU A 3 8.89 3.56 24.49
C GLU A 3 9.69 3.22 23.23
N ALA A 4 10.89 2.64 23.37
CA ALA A 4 11.69 2.15 22.26
C ALA A 4 10.99 0.97 21.54
N GLU A 5 10.42 0.02 22.29
CA GLU A 5 9.63 -1.08 21.73
C GLU A 5 8.34 -0.59 21.07
N LYS A 6 7.67 0.43 21.61
CA LYS A 6 6.51 1.09 20.97
C LYS A 6 6.90 1.78 19.67
N LYS A 7 8.02 2.49 19.64
CA LYS A 7 8.53 3.16 18.43
C LYS A 7 8.94 2.14 17.36
N ALA A 8 9.59 1.05 17.75
CA ALA A 8 9.90 -0.06 16.85
C ALA A 8 8.62 -0.70 16.32
N TYR A 9 7.68 -1.07 17.19
CA TYR A 9 6.40 -1.68 16.82
C TYR A 9 5.58 -0.79 15.88
N LYS A 10 5.55 0.53 16.11
CA LYS A 10 4.92 1.51 15.20
C LYS A 10 5.56 1.54 13.82
N LYS A 11 6.90 1.43 13.73
CA LYS A 11 7.61 1.36 12.44
C LYS A 11 7.42 0.01 11.73
N TRP A 12 7.24 -1.08 12.47
CA TRP A 12 7.10 -2.42 11.88
C TRP A 12 5.69 -2.72 11.36
N ASN A 13 4.65 -2.12 11.95
CA ASN A 13 3.27 -2.26 11.45
C ASN A 13 2.97 -1.36 10.24
N LEU A 14 3.98 -0.72 9.62
CA LEU A 14 3.76 0.15 8.47
C LEU A 14 3.17 -0.63 7.28
N CYS A 15 3.69 -1.83 6.98
CA CYS A 15 3.18 -2.66 5.88
C CYS A 15 1.76 -3.16 6.13
N ASP A 16 1.44 -3.58 7.36
CA ASP A 16 0.08 -4.02 7.72
C ASP A 16 -0.92 -2.88 7.62
N THR A 17 -0.54 -1.71 8.16
CA THR A 17 -1.37 -0.50 8.11
C THR A 17 -1.60 -0.07 6.67
N PHE A 18 -0.53 -0.07 5.87
CA PHE A 18 -0.59 0.25 4.45
C PHE A 18 -1.55 -0.69 3.71
N CYS A 19 -1.38 -2.00 3.87
CA CYS A 19 -2.22 -2.99 3.18
C CYS A 19 -3.67 -2.90 3.64
N LEU A 20 -3.95 -2.76 4.93
CA LEU A 20 -5.30 -2.62 5.46
C LEU A 20 -6.03 -1.42 4.83
N LEU A 21 -5.37 -0.26 4.79
CA LEU A 21 -5.95 0.98 4.29
C LEU A 21 -6.10 0.97 2.78
N LEU A 22 -5.05 0.58 2.07
CA LEU A 22 -5.06 0.58 0.62
C LEU A 22 -6.00 -0.49 0.05
N HIS A 23 -6.09 -1.67 0.70
CA HIS A 23 -7.06 -2.70 0.33
C HIS A 23 -8.48 -2.14 0.35
N GLU A 24 -8.86 -1.42 1.41
CA GLU A 24 -10.19 -0.82 1.52
C GLU A 24 -10.45 0.26 0.44
N VAL A 25 -9.47 1.15 0.20
CA VAL A 25 -9.59 2.19 -0.83
C VAL A 25 -9.75 1.54 -2.20
N LEU A 26 -8.89 0.56 -2.52
CA LEU A 26 -8.90 -0.11 -3.80
C LEU A 26 -10.18 -0.92 -4.01
N GLU A 27 -10.67 -1.66 -3.02
CA GLU A 27 -11.95 -2.37 -3.10
C GLU A 27 -13.11 -1.40 -3.34
N LYS A 28 -13.16 -0.27 -2.65
CA LYS A 28 -14.19 0.76 -2.87
C LYS A 28 -14.13 1.30 -4.30
N HIS A 29 -12.94 1.59 -4.82
CA HIS A 29 -12.79 2.05 -6.20
C HIS A 29 -13.23 1.00 -7.21
N LEU A 30 -12.83 -0.26 -7.02
CA LEU A 30 -13.25 -1.37 -7.88
C LEU A 30 -14.77 -1.53 -7.89
N GLN A 31 -15.42 -1.46 -6.72
CA GLN A 31 -16.87 -1.52 -6.59
C GLN A 31 -17.57 -0.33 -7.26
N ARG A 32 -17.09 0.91 -7.03
CA ARG A 32 -17.65 2.12 -7.67
C ARG A 32 -17.52 2.06 -9.19
N LYS A 33 -16.36 1.65 -9.71
CA LYS A 33 -16.13 1.50 -11.16
C LYS A 33 -17.02 0.40 -11.74
N GLN A 34 -17.14 -0.73 -11.07
CA GLN A 34 -18.03 -1.82 -11.45
C GLN A 34 -19.49 -1.33 -11.56
N ALA A 35 -19.99 -0.62 -10.55
CA ALA A 35 -21.35 -0.08 -10.54
C ALA A 35 -21.58 0.95 -11.65
N TYR A 36 -20.64 1.87 -11.86
CA TYR A 36 -20.69 2.87 -12.92
C TYR A 36 -20.78 2.23 -14.31
N LEU A 37 -19.89 1.27 -14.61
CA LEU A 37 -19.86 0.63 -15.92
C LEU A 37 -21.10 -0.23 -16.15
N SER A 38 -21.60 -0.94 -15.14
CA SER A 38 -22.89 -1.63 -15.22
C SER A 38 -24.02 -0.69 -15.62
N SER A 39 -24.11 0.51 -15.01
CA SER A 39 -25.16 1.48 -15.35
C SER A 39 -25.11 1.99 -16.80
N ILE A 40 -23.91 2.19 -17.36
CA ILE A 40 -23.75 2.60 -18.76
C ILE A 40 -24.22 1.50 -19.72
N PHE A 41 -23.90 0.24 -19.42
CA PHE A 41 -24.30 -0.87 -20.28
C PHE A 41 -25.81 -1.11 -20.26
N GLU A 42 -26.42 -1.00 -19.08
CA GLU A 42 -27.88 -1.05 -18.93
C GLU A 42 -28.58 0.03 -19.76
N LEU A 43 -28.08 1.27 -19.72
CA LEU A 43 -28.62 2.38 -20.53
C LEU A 43 -28.52 2.15 -22.04
N ASN A 44 -27.52 1.38 -22.48
CA ASN A 44 -27.26 1.11 -23.91
C ASN A 44 -27.96 -0.14 -24.45
N ASN A 45 -28.85 -0.79 -23.68
CA ASN A 45 -29.49 -2.07 -24.03
C ASN A 45 -28.50 -3.19 -24.42
N ASN A 46 -27.23 -3.08 -23.99
CA ASN A 46 -26.23 -4.12 -24.20
C ASN A 46 -26.25 -5.08 -23.01
N VAL A 47 -26.56 -6.35 -23.30
CA VAL A 47 -26.67 -7.38 -22.28
C VAL A 47 -25.26 -7.81 -21.83
N ASN A 48 -25.02 -7.64 -20.52
CA ASN A 48 -23.84 -8.06 -19.75
C ASN A 48 -22.55 -7.26 -19.96
N TYR A 49 -22.36 -6.23 -19.13
CA TYR A 49 -21.01 -5.76 -18.80
C TYR A 49 -20.25 -6.88 -18.06
N PRO A 50 -19.13 -7.38 -18.58
CA PRO A 50 -18.42 -8.53 -18.01
C PRO A 50 -17.62 -8.20 -16.73
N GLY A 51 -17.84 -7.01 -16.16
CA GLY A 51 -17.15 -6.53 -14.97
C GLY A 51 -15.71 -6.06 -15.22
N TYR A 52 -15.23 -5.20 -14.32
CA TYR A 52 -13.81 -4.83 -14.23
C TYR A 52 -12.99 -6.07 -13.85
N GLY A 53 -13.55 -6.94 -12.99
CA GLY A 53 -13.08 -8.32 -12.78
C GLY A 53 -11.76 -8.48 -12.04
N ALA A 54 -11.16 -7.38 -11.56
CA ALA A 54 -9.98 -7.44 -10.73
C ALA A 54 -10.34 -7.70 -9.26
N THR A 55 -9.52 -8.49 -8.56
CA THR A 55 -9.64 -8.75 -7.12
C THR A 55 -8.35 -8.40 -6.41
N THR A 56 -8.45 -8.15 -5.11
CA THR A 56 -7.32 -7.76 -4.28
C THR A 56 -7.33 -8.53 -2.98
N ASP A 57 -6.20 -9.13 -2.64
CA ASP A 57 -6.02 -9.85 -1.39
C ASP A 57 -4.83 -9.30 -0.61
N TRP A 58 -4.93 -9.23 0.70
CA TRP A 58 -3.81 -8.89 1.56
C TRP A 58 -3.10 -10.15 2.04
N ILE A 59 -1.81 -10.28 1.69
CA ILE A 59 -0.96 -11.36 2.19
C ILE A 59 0.13 -10.84 3.13
N ALA A 60 0.51 -11.65 4.10
CA ALA A 60 1.70 -11.44 4.93
C ALA A 60 2.68 -12.61 4.76
N VAL A 61 3.93 -12.32 4.43
CA VAL A 61 4.98 -13.29 4.07
C VAL A 61 6.18 -13.19 5.00
N THR A 62 7.02 -14.22 5.05
CA THR A 62 8.36 -14.07 5.64
C THR A 62 9.28 -13.37 4.63
N PRO A 63 9.77 -12.14 4.91
CA PRO A 63 10.54 -11.37 3.95
C PRO A 63 11.95 -11.95 3.74
N ARG A 64 12.56 -11.63 2.59
CA ARG A 64 13.99 -11.81 2.28
C ARG A 64 14.67 -10.43 2.18
N PRO A 65 15.67 -10.11 3.01
CA PRO A 65 16.26 -10.95 4.05
C PRO A 65 15.28 -11.19 5.21
N ARG A 66 15.45 -12.33 5.89
CA ARG A 66 14.64 -12.65 7.08
C ARG A 66 15.02 -11.71 8.22
N ILE A 67 14.05 -10.95 8.72
CA ILE A 67 14.23 -10.11 9.90
C ILE A 67 13.71 -10.84 11.15
N THR A 68 14.57 -10.94 12.16
CA THR A 68 14.23 -11.54 13.46
C THR A 68 14.50 -10.52 14.56
N LEU A 69 13.49 -10.19 15.36
CA LEU A 69 13.68 -9.36 16.54
C LEU A 69 14.08 -10.24 17.72
N VAL A 70 15.15 -9.85 18.39
CA VAL A 70 15.64 -10.46 19.63
C VAL A 70 15.59 -9.40 20.71
N SER A 71 14.82 -9.64 21.78
CA SER A 71 14.72 -8.73 22.94
C SER A 71 14.81 -9.54 24.23
N GLY A 72 15.95 -9.44 24.92
CA GLY A 72 16.16 -10.02 26.26
C GLY A 72 15.68 -11.47 26.41
N HIS A 73 14.79 -11.70 27.37
CA HIS A 73 14.21 -13.02 27.69
C HIS A 73 13.04 -13.43 26.78
N VAL A 74 12.71 -12.67 25.73
CA VAL A 74 11.61 -13.00 24.81
C VAL A 74 12.12 -13.91 23.70
N GLN A 75 11.31 -14.93 23.36
CA GLN A 75 11.58 -15.81 22.24
C GLN A 75 11.76 -15.01 20.94
N PRO A 76 12.78 -15.30 20.11
CA PRO A 76 12.99 -14.62 18.84
C PRO A 76 11.71 -14.65 17.98
N LYS A 77 11.26 -13.49 17.55
CA LYS A 77 10.07 -13.35 16.68
C LYS A 77 10.52 -13.04 15.26
N VAL A 78 10.14 -13.91 14.32
CA VAL A 78 10.26 -13.62 12.90
C VAL A 78 9.17 -12.62 12.54
N LEU A 79 9.56 -11.51 11.94
CA LEU A 79 8.60 -10.53 11.44
C LEU A 79 8.09 -10.94 10.07
N LEU A 80 6.79 -10.76 9.87
CA LEU A 80 6.17 -10.89 8.55
C LEU A 80 6.14 -9.52 7.87
N HIS A 81 6.06 -9.55 6.55
CA HIS A 81 5.90 -8.40 5.68
C HIS A 81 4.59 -8.51 4.91
N SER A 82 3.86 -7.41 4.81
CA SER A 82 2.55 -7.36 4.19
C SER A 82 2.59 -6.70 2.82
N ALA A 83 1.93 -7.34 1.85
CA ALA A 83 1.77 -6.85 0.49
C ALA A 83 0.34 -7.11 -0.02
N LEU A 84 -0.10 -6.33 -1.01
CA LEU A 84 -1.37 -6.55 -1.69
C LEU A 84 -1.15 -7.36 -2.96
N PHE A 85 -1.91 -8.42 -3.12
CA PHE A 85 -1.94 -9.21 -4.35
C PHE A 85 -3.14 -8.76 -5.16
N VAL A 86 -2.89 -8.33 -6.39
CA VAL A 86 -3.91 -7.90 -7.35
C VAL A 86 -4.02 -8.98 -8.41
N CYS A 87 -5.20 -9.55 -8.58
CA CYS A 87 -5.51 -10.44 -9.69
C CYS A 87 -6.30 -9.66 -10.73
N THR A 88 -5.83 -9.61 -11.97
CA THR A 88 -6.60 -9.03 -13.08
C THR A 88 -7.73 -9.97 -13.48
N LYS A 89 -8.64 -9.47 -14.30
CA LYS A 89 -9.71 -10.27 -14.89
C LYS A 89 -9.19 -11.37 -15.81
N GLU A 90 -8.07 -11.10 -16.47
CA GLU A 90 -7.38 -12.03 -17.37
C GLU A 90 -6.62 -13.12 -16.60
N GLY A 91 -6.51 -12.98 -15.28
CA GLY A 91 -5.86 -13.94 -14.39
C GLY A 91 -4.40 -13.62 -14.09
N ASP A 92 -3.87 -12.50 -14.60
CA ASP A 92 -2.53 -12.02 -14.27
C ASP A 92 -2.48 -11.61 -12.80
N GLN A 93 -1.38 -11.91 -12.12
CA GLN A 93 -1.26 -11.69 -10.68
C GLN A 93 -0.03 -10.86 -10.37
N TYR A 94 -0.25 -9.76 -9.66
CA TYR A 94 0.78 -8.82 -9.28
C TYR A 94 0.84 -8.66 -7.78
N ALA A 95 2.06 -8.50 -7.25
CA ALA A 95 2.31 -8.06 -5.89
C ALA A 95 2.57 -6.55 -5.90
N PHE A 96 1.73 -5.81 -5.21
CA PHE A 96 1.89 -4.38 -4.95
C PHE A 96 2.40 -4.18 -3.52
N ASP A 97 3.57 -3.57 -3.39
CA ASP A 97 4.27 -3.34 -2.14
C ASP A 97 4.82 -1.91 -2.07
N GLY A 98 4.03 -1.01 -1.48
CA GLY A 98 4.47 0.37 -1.23
C GLY A 98 5.38 0.54 -0.02
N THR A 99 5.81 -0.54 0.62
CA THR A 99 6.61 -0.49 1.85
C THR A 99 7.86 -1.37 1.80
N GLY A 100 8.25 -1.84 0.62
CA GLY A 100 9.40 -2.75 0.43
C GLY A 100 10.76 -2.15 0.85
N GLU A 101 10.91 -0.83 0.77
CA GLU A 101 12.14 -0.12 1.17
C GLU A 101 12.53 -0.35 2.63
N GLN A 102 11.58 -0.70 3.51
CA GLN A 102 11.89 -1.03 4.91
C GLN A 102 12.78 -2.28 5.05
N PHE A 103 12.86 -3.10 4.00
CA PHE A 103 13.73 -4.27 3.88
C PHE A 103 14.96 -4.01 2.99
N GLY A 104 15.14 -2.78 2.50
CA GLY A 104 16.21 -2.41 1.58
C GLY A 104 15.94 -2.80 0.12
N TRP A 105 14.69 -3.09 -0.24
CA TRP A 105 14.31 -3.34 -1.63
C TRP A 105 14.22 -2.04 -2.42
N SER A 106 14.43 -2.12 -3.74
CA SER A 106 14.35 -0.94 -4.61
C SER A 106 12.92 -0.40 -4.65
N SER A 107 12.76 0.93 -4.62
CA SER A 107 11.44 1.54 -4.89
C SER A 107 10.88 1.12 -6.24
N SER A 108 11.72 0.79 -7.22
CA SER A 108 11.28 0.31 -8.54
C SER A 108 10.62 -1.07 -8.53
N SER A 109 10.73 -1.84 -7.45
CA SER A 109 10.07 -3.15 -7.29
C SER A 109 8.76 -3.07 -6.50
N TRP A 110 8.15 -1.87 -6.44
CA TRP A 110 6.84 -1.64 -5.81
C TRP A 110 5.69 -2.42 -6.46
N LEU A 111 5.84 -2.81 -7.72
CA LEU A 111 4.92 -3.68 -8.45
C LEU A 111 5.71 -4.77 -9.15
N LEU A 112 5.42 -6.03 -8.84
CA LEU A 112 6.06 -7.19 -9.44
C LEU A 112 5.02 -8.21 -9.88
N ASP A 113 5.35 -9.04 -10.86
CA ASP A 113 4.64 -10.30 -11.07
C ASP A 113 4.68 -11.13 -9.77
N ARG A 114 3.61 -11.89 -9.51
CA ARG A 114 3.49 -12.67 -8.28
C ARG A 114 4.69 -13.60 -8.08
N GLU A 115 5.10 -14.31 -9.14
CA GLU A 115 6.22 -15.25 -9.09
C GLU A 115 7.54 -14.55 -8.74
N ASP A 116 7.82 -13.41 -9.39
CA ASP A 116 8.98 -12.57 -9.12
C ASP A 116 9.00 -12.06 -7.68
N PHE A 117 7.85 -11.66 -7.13
CA PHE A 117 7.76 -11.27 -5.73
C PHE A 117 8.14 -12.42 -4.78
N TRP A 118 7.64 -13.64 -5.04
CA TRP A 118 8.02 -14.79 -4.23
C TRP A 118 9.51 -15.13 -4.37
N GLU A 119 10.04 -15.08 -5.57
CA GLU A 119 11.45 -15.39 -5.84
C GLU A 119 12.37 -14.36 -5.19
N GLN A 120 12.07 -13.07 -5.30
CA GLN A 120 12.94 -11.98 -4.87
C GLN A 120 12.75 -11.64 -3.39
N HIS A 121 11.51 -11.52 -2.92
CA HIS A 121 11.19 -10.88 -1.65
C HIS A 121 10.68 -11.82 -0.56
N ALA A 122 10.32 -13.06 -0.88
CA ALA A 122 9.78 -14.01 0.11
C ALA A 122 10.68 -15.24 0.31
N VAL A 123 10.81 -15.69 1.56
CA VAL A 123 11.48 -16.97 1.84
C VAL A 123 10.54 -18.11 1.46
N ALA A 124 10.99 -19.03 0.59
CA ALA A 124 10.22 -20.13 -0.01
C ALA A 124 9.51 -21.09 0.99
N ALA A 125 9.79 -20.97 2.29
CA ALA A 125 9.04 -21.69 3.30
C ALA A 125 7.64 -21.08 3.41
N LYS A 126 6.61 -21.85 3.04
CA LYS A 126 5.14 -21.61 3.01
C LYS A 126 4.49 -21.02 4.27
N LYS A 127 5.17 -20.17 5.03
CA LYS A 127 4.64 -19.37 6.13
C LYS A 127 4.23 -18.02 5.57
N TRP A 128 3.15 -18.06 4.81
CA TRP A 128 2.36 -16.87 4.53
C TRP A 128 1.01 -17.02 5.21
N GLN A 129 0.39 -15.90 5.51
CA GLN A 129 -0.96 -15.84 6.06
C GLN A 129 -1.74 -14.74 5.36
N TRP A 130 -3.06 -14.87 5.34
CA TRP A 130 -3.92 -13.77 4.94
C TRP A 130 -3.85 -12.67 6.00
N GLY A 131 -3.85 -11.43 5.55
CA GLY A 131 -4.00 -10.28 6.42
C GLY A 131 -5.40 -10.23 7.05
N ASP A 132 -5.48 -9.58 8.22
CA ASP A 132 -6.76 -9.37 8.90
C ASP A 132 -7.38 -8.05 8.45
N VAL A 133 -8.09 -8.11 7.32
CA VAL A 133 -8.85 -6.96 6.77
C VAL A 133 -9.91 -6.42 7.74
N ASN A 134 -10.30 -7.21 8.75
CA ASN A 134 -11.31 -6.86 9.76
C ASN A 134 -10.68 -6.41 11.09
N SER A 135 -9.39 -6.08 11.12
CA SER A 135 -8.69 -5.69 12.35
C SER A 135 -9.19 -4.36 12.91
N GLU A 136 -10.29 -4.41 13.68
CA GLU A 136 -10.93 -3.26 14.31
C GLU A 136 -9.97 -2.48 15.22
N THR A 137 -9.07 -3.19 15.90
CA THR A 137 -8.03 -2.57 16.73
C THR A 137 -7.06 -1.72 15.91
N MET A 138 -6.58 -2.25 14.78
CA MET A 138 -5.67 -1.52 13.91
C MET A 138 -6.38 -0.32 13.28
N ARG A 139 -7.63 -0.51 12.82
CA ARG A 139 -8.50 0.56 12.33
C ARG A 139 -8.64 1.70 13.34
N ARG A 140 -9.02 1.39 14.58
CA ARG A 140 -9.13 2.40 15.65
C ARG A 140 -7.83 3.13 15.93
N MET A 141 -6.70 2.43 15.92
CA MET A 141 -5.38 3.04 16.15
C MET A 141 -4.97 3.99 15.03
N ILE A 142 -5.37 3.71 13.79
CA ILE A 142 -5.13 4.58 12.64
C ILE A 142 -6.07 5.79 12.71
N CYS A 143 -7.38 5.56 12.86
CA CYS A 143 -8.39 6.63 12.89
C CYS A 143 -8.23 7.59 14.07
N ALA A 144 -7.61 7.17 15.18
CA ALA A 144 -7.32 8.05 16.31
C ALA A 144 -6.18 9.05 16.04
N GLN A 145 -5.52 9.00 14.88
CA GLN A 145 -4.49 9.94 14.45
C GLN A 145 -5.11 10.99 13.53
N ASP A 146 -5.87 11.94 14.10
CA ASP A 146 -6.44 13.05 13.33
C ASP A 146 -5.34 13.82 12.58
N ASN A 147 -5.51 14.01 11.26
CA ASN A 147 -4.51 14.57 10.35
C ASN A 147 -3.15 13.85 10.39
N GLY A 148 -3.14 12.57 10.75
CA GLY A 148 -1.96 11.74 10.76
C GLY A 148 -1.46 11.41 9.34
N TYR A 149 -0.21 10.95 9.27
CA TYR A 149 0.43 10.47 8.04
C TYR A 149 -0.48 9.59 7.18
N TRP A 150 -1.19 8.65 7.80
CA TRP A 150 -2.06 7.70 7.10
C TRP A 150 -3.30 8.32 6.47
N SER A 151 -3.90 9.33 7.11
CA SER A 151 -5.04 10.05 6.54
C SER A 151 -4.65 10.77 5.24
N LEU A 152 -3.46 11.37 5.21
CA LEU A 152 -2.93 12.03 4.01
C LEU A 152 -2.64 11.01 2.91
N ILE A 153 -2.00 9.89 3.24
CA ILE A 153 -1.69 8.82 2.27
C ILE A 153 -2.97 8.24 1.66
N ILE A 154 -3.99 7.94 2.47
CA ILE A 154 -5.29 7.44 1.98
C ILE A 154 -5.91 8.44 1.01
N TRP A 155 -5.96 9.72 1.40
CA TRP A 155 -6.53 10.77 0.56
C TRP A 155 -5.78 10.90 -0.77
N SER A 156 -4.44 10.88 -0.75
CA SER A 156 -3.63 10.90 -1.96
C SER A 156 -3.86 9.67 -2.85
N PHE A 157 -4.06 8.49 -2.29
CA PHE A 157 -4.42 7.30 -3.08
C PHE A 157 -5.82 7.43 -3.70
N ASP A 158 -6.81 7.90 -2.93
CA ASP A 158 -8.18 8.12 -3.42
C ASP A 158 -8.16 9.13 -4.59
N GLU A 159 -7.48 10.27 -4.44
CA GLU A 159 -7.30 11.25 -5.52
C GLU A 159 -6.54 10.69 -6.72
N MET A 160 -5.48 9.89 -6.49
CA MET A 160 -4.74 9.24 -7.56
C MET A 160 -5.65 8.29 -8.36
N PHE A 161 -6.47 7.48 -7.68
CA PHE A 161 -7.39 6.55 -8.35
C PHE A 161 -8.55 7.27 -9.05
N GLU A 162 -9.00 8.42 -8.56
CA GLU A 162 -9.97 9.26 -9.28
C GLU A 162 -9.37 9.95 -10.51
N SER A 163 -8.14 10.45 -10.40
CA SER A 163 -7.44 11.18 -11.47
C SER A 163 -6.92 10.27 -12.58
N ILE A 164 -6.70 8.98 -12.31
CA ILE A 164 -6.47 7.95 -13.34
C ILE A 164 -7.73 7.91 -14.22
N GLY A 165 -7.66 8.59 -15.36
CA GLY A 165 -8.77 8.85 -16.27
C GLY A 165 -9.33 7.57 -16.87
N GLY A 166 -10.13 6.83 -16.11
CA GLY A 166 -10.60 5.49 -16.47
C GLY A 166 -11.31 5.47 -17.83
N VAL A 167 -12.08 6.52 -18.16
CA VAL A 167 -12.74 6.66 -19.46
C VAL A 167 -11.74 6.88 -20.61
N VAL A 168 -10.63 7.56 -20.35
CA VAL A 168 -9.55 7.81 -21.32
C VAL A 168 -8.75 6.52 -21.51
N LEU A 169 -8.32 5.89 -20.41
CA LEU A 169 -7.57 4.64 -20.43
C LEU A 169 -8.35 3.50 -21.08
N GLU A 170 -9.66 3.39 -20.85
CA GLU A 170 -10.51 2.38 -21.47
C GLU A 170 -10.54 2.50 -23.00
N LYS A 171 -10.49 3.73 -23.53
CA LYS A 171 -10.42 4.02 -24.97
C LYS A 171 -9.02 3.85 -25.55
N MET A 172 -8.00 3.69 -24.71
CA MET A 172 -6.62 3.47 -25.12
C MET A 172 -6.31 1.98 -25.34
N SER A 173 -5.45 1.71 -26.32
CA SER A 173 -4.86 0.38 -26.50
C SER A 173 -3.95 0.03 -25.31
N PRO A 174 -3.72 -1.26 -24.99
CA PRO A 174 -2.83 -1.65 -23.89
C PRO A 174 -1.45 -0.98 -23.93
N VAL A 175 -0.85 -0.85 -25.12
CA VAL A 175 0.44 -0.17 -25.33
C VAL A 175 0.36 1.33 -25.03
N ALA A 176 -0.77 1.97 -25.34
CA ALA A 176 -0.99 3.38 -25.05
C ALA A 176 -1.24 3.63 -23.55
N ARG A 177 -1.88 2.70 -22.83
CA ARG A 177 -2.07 2.79 -21.38
C ARG A 177 -0.75 2.77 -20.61
N VAL A 178 0.18 1.90 -21.01
CA VAL A 178 1.53 1.83 -20.39
C VAL A 178 2.33 3.12 -20.59
N LYS A 179 2.03 3.88 -21.65
CA LYS A 179 2.70 5.16 -21.97
C LYS A 179 1.89 6.38 -21.52
N TYR A 180 0.76 6.19 -20.85
CA TYR A 180 -0.08 7.28 -20.39
C TYR A 180 0.51 7.91 -19.13
N ASP A 181 0.91 9.17 -19.23
CA ASP A 181 1.53 9.93 -18.14
C ASP A 181 0.53 10.77 -17.33
N GLY A 182 -0.77 10.65 -17.60
CA GLY A 182 -1.81 11.37 -16.85
C GLY A 182 -1.90 12.87 -17.14
N HIS A 183 -1.01 13.44 -17.95
CA HIS A 183 -0.88 14.89 -18.10
C HIS A 183 -1.67 15.50 -19.26
N THR A 184 -2.52 14.74 -19.95
CA THR A 184 -3.33 15.29 -21.04
C THR A 184 -4.64 15.91 -20.53
N SER A 185 -4.56 17.23 -20.34
CA SER A 185 -5.59 18.29 -20.43
C SER A 185 -6.33 18.77 -19.18
N GLU A 186 -5.94 19.98 -18.77
CA GLU A 186 -6.82 21.09 -18.37
C GLU A 186 -7.70 20.91 -17.12
N THR A 187 -7.08 20.77 -15.95
CA THR A 187 -7.51 21.55 -14.78
C THR A 187 -6.29 22.07 -14.02
N ASN A 188 -6.12 23.39 -14.07
CA ASN A 188 -5.20 24.13 -13.20
C ASN A 188 -5.71 24.00 -11.76
N THR A 189 -5.22 23.01 -11.04
CA THR A 189 -5.13 23.08 -9.57
C THR A 189 -3.71 22.71 -9.23
N ALA A 190 -2.94 23.73 -8.83
CA ALA A 190 -1.57 23.56 -8.39
C ALA A 190 -1.54 22.55 -7.25
N VAL A 191 -1.07 21.33 -7.56
CA VAL A 191 -0.55 20.43 -6.53
C VAL A 191 0.78 21.05 -6.13
N GLU A 192 0.77 21.85 -5.07
CA GLU A 192 2.00 22.20 -4.36
C GLU A 192 2.65 20.89 -3.93
N CYS A 193 3.69 20.48 -4.65
CA CYS A 193 4.58 19.43 -4.20
C CYS A 193 5.11 19.82 -2.83
N PHE A 194 4.57 19.22 -1.77
CA PHE A 194 5.14 19.33 -0.44
C PHE A 194 6.54 18.71 -0.48
N HIS A 195 7.55 19.58 -0.58
CA HIS A 195 8.92 19.18 -0.31
C HIS A 195 9.00 18.73 1.15
N PHE A 196 9.15 17.43 1.33
CA PHE A 196 9.40 16.81 2.63
C PHE A 196 10.83 17.16 3.05
N ASP A 197 11.00 18.31 3.67
CA ASP A 197 12.28 18.70 4.25
C ASP A 197 12.53 17.87 5.53
N GLN A 198 13.46 16.92 5.47
CA GLN A 198 13.88 16.10 6.61
C GLN A 198 14.82 16.85 7.58
N SER A 199 14.98 18.17 7.47
CA SER A 199 15.99 18.93 8.20
C SER A 199 15.72 19.20 9.70
N HIS A 200 14.69 18.59 10.31
CA HIS A 200 14.42 18.74 11.75
C HIS A 200 14.49 17.42 12.52
N ALA A 201 15.66 16.81 12.48
CA ALA A 201 16.09 15.84 13.48
C ALA A 201 17.52 16.18 13.92
N ASP A 202 17.69 17.25 14.71
CA ASP A 202 18.70 17.32 15.76
C ASP A 202 18.65 18.67 16.48
N THR A 203 18.22 18.65 17.74
CA THR A 203 18.73 19.48 18.84
C THR A 203 18.09 18.99 20.13
N SER A 204 18.61 17.89 20.70
CA SER A 204 18.46 17.68 22.15
C SER A 204 19.52 18.52 22.87
N PRO A 205 19.17 19.30 23.91
CA PRO A 205 20.15 20.00 24.71
C PRO A 205 20.99 19.02 25.52
N GLY A 206 22.30 19.23 25.52
CA GLY A 206 23.28 18.39 26.18
C GLY A 206 23.01 18.22 27.69
N CYS A 207 23.20 17.00 28.15
CA CYS A 207 23.27 16.66 29.56
C CYS A 207 24.60 17.22 30.13
N PRO A 208 24.61 17.97 31.25
CA PRO A 208 25.85 18.39 31.86
C PRO A 208 26.52 17.22 32.59
N ASP A 209 27.83 17.09 32.38
CA ASP A 209 28.71 16.19 33.11
C ASP A 209 28.64 16.48 34.61
N VAL A 210 28.32 15.47 35.42
CA VAL A 210 28.53 15.50 36.86
C VAL A 210 29.84 14.80 37.16
N ILE A 211 30.87 15.60 37.38
CA ILE A 211 32.10 15.21 38.07
C ILE A 211 31.84 15.31 39.57
N SER A 212 31.80 14.17 40.26
CA SER A 212 32.34 13.92 41.61
C SER A 212 31.93 12.54 42.10
#